data_AF-A0A8E2J8W8-F1
#
_entry.id   AF-A0A8E2J8W8-F1
#
_cell.length_a   1.000
_cell.length_b   1.000
_cell.length_c   1.000
_cell.angle_alpha   90.00
_cell.angle_beta   90.00
_cell.angle_gamma   90.00
#
_symmetry.space_group_name_H-M   'P 1'
#
loop_
_entity.id
_entity.type
_entity.pdbx_description
1 polymer ?
#
loop_
_entity_poly.entity_id
_entity_poly.type
_entity_poly.pdbx_seq_one_letter_code
_entity_poly.pdbx_strand_id
1 'polypeptide(L)'
;SAAIEPAFWYADEIPDFAKLPTVSDAQKAFDVCTRFLVPTLAGPRLMDEALFRPFRYCYRTWRDGAVAFRHELIETAQRWKALGLADSSPFPTPTPKELAVHQKEDQRFVAAQELRSSLSSLPSTASDGWAPPEDWETVEEAHKEMFNSMLQAVLSNEAPDDDEPIRNKEDLKEIWPFDL
;
A
#
# COMPACT_ATOMS: atom_id res chain seq x y z
N SER A 1 21.78 22.08 6.46
CA SER A 1 20.77 21.68 7.44
C SER A 1 21.51 21.03 8.60
N ALA A 2 21.48 21.63 9.79
CA ALA A 2 22.15 21.06 10.96
C ALA A 2 21.14 20.17 11.69
N ALA A 3 21.37 18.86 11.69
CA ALA A 3 20.63 17.96 12.56
C ALA A 3 21.01 18.30 14.01
N ILE A 4 20.05 18.75 14.80
CA ILE A 4 20.25 18.92 16.24
C ILE A 4 20.18 17.51 16.83
N GLU A 5 21.34 16.86 16.94
CA GLU A 5 21.43 15.61 17.68
C GLU A 5 20.99 15.87 19.14
N PRO A 6 20.14 15.02 19.71
CA PRO A 6 19.65 15.25 21.06
C PRO A 6 20.83 15.28 22.05
N ALA A 7 20.90 16.33 22.88
CA ALA A 7 22.03 16.56 23.79
C ALA A 7 22.29 15.41 24.79
N PHE A 8 21.33 14.49 24.95
CA PHE A 8 21.47 13.32 25.81
C PHE A 8 22.27 12.17 25.18
N TRP A 9 22.62 12.22 23.88
CA TRP A 9 23.36 11.12 23.25
C TRP A 9 24.82 10.99 23.74
N TYR A 10 25.39 12.10 24.19
CA TYR A 10 26.76 12.21 24.67
C TYR A 10 26.85 12.45 26.18
N ALA A 11 25.74 12.29 26.91
CA ALA A 11 25.74 12.40 28.36
C ALA A 11 26.33 11.13 28.99
N ASP A 12 27.19 11.29 30.01
CA ASP A 12 27.76 10.17 30.78
C ASP A 12 26.66 9.31 31.45
N GLU A 13 25.51 9.91 31.73
CA GLU A 13 24.31 9.21 32.20
C GLU A 13 23.15 9.44 31.23
N ILE A 14 22.66 8.35 30.63
CA ILE A 14 21.45 8.37 29.81
C ILE A 14 20.25 8.52 30.76
N PRO A 15 19.45 9.59 30.65
CA PRO A 15 18.30 9.79 31.51
C PRO A 15 17.28 8.66 31.33
N ASP A 16 16.55 8.33 32.39
CA ASP A 16 15.73 7.12 32.46
C ASP A 16 14.71 6.97 31.31
N PHE A 17 14.10 8.08 30.88
CA PHE A 17 13.15 8.09 29.76
C PHE A 17 13.80 7.81 28.38
N ALA A 18 15.12 7.95 28.27
CA ALA A 18 15.89 7.71 27.05
C ALA A 18 16.59 6.33 27.06
N LYS A 19 16.46 5.56 28.15
CA LYS A 19 16.94 4.18 28.20
C LYS A 19 16.02 3.29 27.37
N LEU A 20 16.61 2.39 26.59
CA LEU A 20 15.84 1.39 25.87
C LEU A 20 15.10 0.50 26.88
N PRO A 21 13.78 0.30 26.72
CA PRO A 21 13.03 -0.55 27.63
C PRO A 21 13.59 -1.98 27.58
N THR A 22 13.70 -2.63 28.73
CA THR A 22 14.01 -4.06 28.74
C THR A 22 12.86 -4.84 28.08
N VAL A 23 13.13 -6.03 27.56
CA VAL A 23 12.08 -6.90 26.99
C VAL A 23 10.92 -7.12 27.98
N SER A 24 11.23 -7.21 29.28
CA SER A 24 10.23 -7.35 30.35
C SER A 24 9.37 -6.09 30.53
N ASP A 25 9.97 -4.90 30.45
CA ASP A 25 9.24 -3.64 30.62
C ASP A 25 8.39 -3.31 29.39
N ALA A 26 8.89 -3.59 28.19
CA ALA A 26 8.12 -3.50 26.96
C ALA A 26 6.90 -4.43 26.97
N GLN A 27 7.07 -5.66 27.48
CA GLN A 27 5.97 -6.63 27.59
C GLN A 27 4.92 -6.20 28.61
N LYS A 28 5.32 -5.67 29.77
CA LYS A 28 4.38 -5.11 30.76
C LYS A 28 3.64 -3.89 30.22
N ALA A 29 4.34 -2.99 29.54
CA ALA A 29 3.74 -1.82 28.91
C ALA A 29 2.73 -2.26 27.83
N PHE A 30 3.10 -3.23 26.99
CA PHE A 30 2.20 -3.81 26.00
C PHE A 30 0.96 -4.44 26.64
N ASP A 31 1.11 -5.23 27.71
CA ASP A 31 0.00 -5.88 28.40
C ASP A 31 -0.97 -4.86 29.00
N VAL A 32 -0.45 -3.83 29.65
CA VAL A 32 -1.27 -2.74 30.23
C VAL A 32 -1.97 -1.97 29.13
N CYS A 33 -1.24 -1.49 28.12
CA CYS A 33 -1.80 -0.74 26.99
C CYS A 33 -2.87 -1.55 26.26
N THR A 34 -2.61 -2.83 25.99
CA THR A 34 -3.57 -3.74 25.34
C THR A 34 -4.84 -3.87 26.17
N ARG A 35 -4.76 -4.07 27.50
CA ARG A 35 -5.94 -4.18 28.37
C ARG A 35 -6.82 -2.93 28.35
N PHE A 36 -6.24 -1.74 28.25
CA PHE A 36 -7.00 -0.49 28.21
C PHE A 36 -7.49 -0.13 26.81
N LEU A 37 -6.66 -0.32 25.80
CA LEU A 37 -6.96 0.09 24.42
C LEU A 37 -7.85 -0.92 23.70
N VAL A 38 -7.72 -2.22 23.97
CA VAL A 38 -8.53 -3.24 23.28
C VAL A 38 -10.03 -3.02 23.47
N PRO A 39 -10.57 -2.78 24.69
CA PRO A 39 -11.98 -2.47 24.86
C PRO A 39 -12.43 -1.23 24.08
N THR A 40 -11.62 -0.17 24.07
CA THR A 40 -11.92 1.06 23.31
C THR A 40 -11.88 0.85 21.80
N LEU A 41 -10.93 0.05 21.32
CA LEU A 41 -10.75 -0.24 19.90
C LEU A 41 -11.64 -1.38 19.39
N ALA A 42 -12.22 -2.19 20.29
CA ALA A 42 -13.07 -3.32 19.92
C ALA A 42 -14.31 -2.87 19.16
N GLY A 43 -14.94 -1.77 19.59
CA GLY A 43 -16.11 -1.21 18.90
C GLY A 43 -15.79 -0.86 17.44
N PRO A 44 -14.86 0.06 17.16
CA PRO A 44 -14.45 0.40 15.79
C PRO A 44 -13.92 -0.80 14.98
N ARG A 45 -13.24 -1.76 15.61
CA ARG A 45 -12.77 -2.99 14.93
C ARG A 45 -13.90 -3.91 14.47
N LEU A 46 -15.05 -3.87 15.13
CA LEU A 46 -16.23 -4.66 14.77
C LEU A 46 -17.14 -3.96 13.76
N MET A 47 -16.90 -2.69 13.48
CA MET A 47 -17.63 -1.94 12.46
C MET A 47 -17.19 -2.38 11.06
N ASP A 48 -18.10 -2.34 10.10
CA ASP A 48 -17.83 -2.71 8.71
C ASP A 48 -16.71 -1.83 8.14
N GLU A 49 -15.69 -2.47 7.55
CA GLU A 49 -14.53 -1.79 7.01
C GLU A 49 -14.88 -0.79 5.90
N ALA A 50 -15.98 -1.00 5.16
CA ALA A 50 -16.44 -0.08 4.13
C ALA A 50 -16.67 1.34 4.69
N LEU A 51 -16.92 1.49 5.99
CA LEU A 51 -16.99 2.81 6.63
C LEU A 51 -15.63 3.53 6.67
N PHE A 52 -14.54 2.80 6.84
CA PHE A 52 -13.21 3.36 7.09
C PHE A 52 -12.29 3.35 5.88
N ARG A 53 -12.48 2.40 4.96
CA ARG A 53 -11.59 2.24 3.81
C ARG A 53 -11.47 3.50 2.94
N PRO A 54 -12.52 4.28 2.66
CA PRO A 54 -12.34 5.55 1.95
C PRO A 54 -11.30 6.47 2.62
N PHE A 55 -11.29 6.56 3.95
CA PHE A 55 -10.30 7.34 4.70
C PHE A 55 -8.89 6.72 4.68
N ARG A 56 -8.79 5.40 4.53
CA ARG A 56 -7.50 4.71 4.37
C ARG A 56 -6.88 4.96 3.00
N TYR A 57 -7.67 5.15 1.95
CA TYR A 57 -7.14 5.28 0.58
C TYR A 57 -7.09 6.72 0.05
N CYS A 58 -7.82 7.67 0.66
CA CYS A 58 -7.91 9.05 0.16
C CYS A 58 -6.54 9.76 0.07
N TYR A 59 -5.59 9.45 0.96
CA TYR A 59 -4.30 10.15 1.05
C TYR A 59 -3.35 9.89 -0.14
N ARG A 60 -3.57 8.83 -0.93
CA ARG A 60 -2.75 8.48 -2.11
C ARG A 60 -3.38 8.85 -3.45
N THR A 61 -4.58 9.44 -3.42
CA THR A 61 -5.34 9.76 -4.64
C THR A 61 -4.59 10.65 -5.63
N TRP A 62 -3.72 11.53 -5.14
CA TRP A 62 -2.90 12.43 -5.97
C TRP A 62 -1.76 11.73 -6.74
N ARG A 63 -1.38 10.51 -6.35
CA ARG A 63 -0.27 9.77 -6.97
C ARG A 63 -0.76 8.57 -7.75
N ASP A 64 -1.37 7.62 -7.06
CA ASP A 64 -1.73 6.31 -7.62
C ASP A 64 -3.00 5.69 -7.00
N GLY A 65 -3.57 6.31 -5.97
CA GLY A 65 -4.70 5.76 -5.21
C GLY A 65 -6.09 6.14 -5.71
N ALA A 66 -6.21 6.85 -6.84
CA ALA A 66 -7.52 7.34 -7.32
C ALA A 66 -8.48 6.18 -7.64
N VAL A 67 -7.99 5.14 -8.31
CA VAL A 67 -8.76 3.94 -8.65
C VAL A 67 -9.19 3.20 -7.38
N ALA A 68 -8.26 2.92 -6.47
CA ALA A 68 -8.56 2.28 -5.19
C ALA A 68 -9.58 3.09 -4.37
N PHE A 69 -9.41 4.40 -4.30
CA PHE A 69 -10.35 5.26 -3.58
C PHE A 69 -11.75 5.23 -4.21
N ARG A 70 -11.83 5.24 -5.54
CA ARG A 70 -13.10 5.08 -6.27
C ARG A 70 -13.75 3.72 -5.97
N HIS A 71 -12.97 2.63 -5.94
CA HIS A 71 -13.46 1.31 -5.57
C HIS A 71 -14.11 1.35 -4.18
N GLU A 72 -13.44 1.94 -3.20
CA GLU A 72 -13.95 2.03 -1.83
C GLU A 72 -15.18 2.93 -1.71
N LEU A 73 -15.28 4.01 -2.50
CA LEU A 73 -16.50 4.82 -2.56
C LEU A 73 -17.69 4.06 -3.15
N ILE A 74 -17.46 3.23 -4.17
CA ILE A 74 -18.49 2.37 -4.77
C ILE A 74 -18.98 1.35 -3.74
N GLU A 75 -18.08 0.64 -3.07
CA GLU A 75 -18.42 -0.32 -2.01
C GLU A 75 -19.19 0.36 -0.86
N THR A 76 -18.74 1.54 -0.43
CA THR A 76 -19.41 2.34 0.61
C THR A 76 -20.83 2.72 0.19
N ALA A 77 -21.01 3.18 -1.06
CA ALA A 77 -22.31 3.57 -1.58
C ALA A 77 -23.27 2.37 -1.66
N GLN A 78 -22.78 1.19 -2.08
CA GLN A 78 -23.57 -0.03 -2.14
C GLN A 78 -23.98 -0.53 -0.75
N ARG A 79 -23.10 -0.39 0.24
CA ARG A 79 -23.32 -0.81 1.63
C ARG A 79 -23.97 0.25 2.50
N TRP A 80 -24.28 1.44 1.98
CA TRP A 80 -24.73 2.61 2.75
C TRP A 80 -25.82 2.31 3.79
N LYS A 81 -26.86 1.58 3.38
CA LYS A 81 -27.95 1.17 4.28
C LYS A 81 -27.51 0.13 5.32
N ALA A 82 -26.66 -0.81 4.94
CA ALA A 82 -26.11 -1.83 5.84
C ALA A 82 -25.16 -1.21 6.89
N LEU A 83 -24.49 -0.10 6.54
CA LEU A 83 -23.69 0.70 7.46
C LEU A 83 -24.53 1.50 8.48
N GLY A 84 -25.87 1.49 8.36
CA GLY A 84 -26.76 2.23 9.24
C GLY A 84 -26.71 3.75 9.04
N LEU A 85 -26.21 4.21 7.90
CA LEU A 85 -26.12 5.64 7.57
C LEU A 85 -27.49 6.16 7.14
N ALA A 86 -27.80 7.38 7.57
CA ALA A 86 -29.04 8.06 7.21
C ALA A 86 -29.02 8.48 5.72
N ASP A 87 -30.22 8.74 5.20
CA ASP A 87 -30.46 9.22 3.84
C ASP A 87 -29.94 8.30 2.73
N SER A 88 -30.08 8.74 1.48
CA SER A 88 -29.40 8.12 0.35
C SER A 88 -27.91 8.46 0.37
N SER A 89 -27.08 7.51 -0.08
CA SER A 89 -25.65 7.76 -0.32
C SER A 89 -25.44 9.04 -1.15
N PRO A 90 -24.55 9.96 -0.72
CA PRO A 90 -24.20 11.15 -1.49
C PRO A 90 -23.38 10.80 -2.75
N PHE A 91 -22.81 9.59 -2.78
CA PHE A 91 -22.07 9.09 -3.93
C PHE A 91 -23.04 8.42 -4.90
N PRO A 92 -23.06 8.83 -6.19
CA PRO A 92 -23.94 8.24 -7.18
C PRO A 92 -23.52 6.80 -7.46
N THR A 93 -24.49 5.89 -7.50
CA THR A 93 -24.24 4.51 -7.92
C THR A 93 -23.84 4.50 -9.40
N PRO A 94 -22.67 3.95 -9.76
CA PRO A 94 -22.24 3.88 -11.15
C PRO A 94 -23.23 3.09 -12.00
N THR A 95 -23.36 3.49 -13.26
CA THR A 95 -24.06 2.67 -14.26
C THR A 95 -23.31 1.35 -14.48
N PRO A 96 -23.96 0.29 -15.00
CA PRO A 96 -23.28 -0.98 -15.29
C PRO A 96 -22.07 -0.82 -16.23
N LYS A 97 -22.15 0.12 -17.17
CA LYS A 97 -21.04 0.44 -18.09
C LYS A 97 -19.86 1.08 -17.36
N GLU A 98 -20.12 2.05 -16.48
CA GLU A 98 -19.07 2.70 -15.69
C GLU A 98 -18.43 1.74 -14.69
N LEU A 99 -19.23 0.81 -14.15
CA LEU A 99 -18.74 -0.24 -13.25
C LEU A 99 -17.81 -1.22 -13.98
N ALA A 100 -18.17 -1.64 -15.20
CA ALA A 100 -17.32 -2.52 -16.01
C ALA A 100 -15.98 -1.84 -16.40
N VAL A 101 -15.98 -0.54 -16.66
CA VAL A 101 -14.74 0.23 -16.87
C VAL A 101 -13.91 0.27 -15.58
N HIS A 102 -14.55 0.61 -14.46
CA HIS A 102 -13.89 0.67 -13.15
C HIS A 102 -13.26 -0.68 -12.77
N GLN A 103 -13.93 -1.80 -13.02
CA GLN A 103 -13.40 -3.14 -12.74
C GLN A 103 -12.07 -3.40 -13.47
N LYS A 104 -11.95 -2.98 -14.73
CA LYS A 104 -10.71 -3.11 -15.49
C LYS A 104 -9.60 -2.21 -14.95
N GLU A 105 -9.94 -0.98 -14.58
CA GLU A 105 -9.00 -0.05 -13.94
C GLU A 105 -8.50 -0.60 -12.61
N ASP A 106 -9.39 -1.17 -11.81
CA ASP A 106 -9.11 -1.75 -10.49
C ASP A 106 -8.23 -3.00 -10.58
N GLN A 107 -8.49 -3.90 -11.53
CA GLN A 107 -7.63 -5.06 -11.82
C GLN A 107 -6.21 -4.63 -12.18
N ARG A 108 -6.06 -3.63 -13.05
CA ARG A 108 -4.74 -3.06 -13.39
C ARG A 108 -4.06 -2.44 -12.19
N PHE A 109 -4.80 -1.70 -11.35
CA PHE A 109 -4.26 -1.13 -10.12
C PHE A 109 -3.75 -2.20 -9.15
N VAL A 110 -4.53 -3.26 -8.92
CA VAL A 110 -4.15 -4.39 -8.06
C VAL A 110 -2.88 -5.05 -8.59
N ALA A 111 -2.84 -5.37 -9.89
CA ALA A 111 -1.66 -5.96 -10.53
C ALA A 111 -0.40 -5.07 -10.37
N ALA A 112 -0.54 -3.75 -10.50
CA ALA A 112 0.57 -2.81 -10.26
C ALA A 112 1.05 -2.84 -8.79
N GLN A 113 0.15 -2.94 -7.81
CA GLN A 113 0.54 -3.04 -6.40
C GLN A 113 1.20 -4.38 -6.07
N GLU A 114 0.68 -5.49 -6.60
CA GLU A 114 1.25 -6.82 -6.42
C GLU A 114 2.65 -6.91 -7.05
N LEU A 115 2.82 -6.35 -8.26
CA LEU A 115 4.11 -6.21 -8.90
C LEU A 115 5.08 -5.44 -7.99
N ARG A 116 4.69 -4.26 -7.52
CA ARG A 116 5.53 -3.45 -6.62
C ARG A 116 5.91 -4.17 -5.34
N SER A 117 4.94 -4.85 -4.71
CA SER A 117 5.20 -5.65 -3.51
C SER A 117 6.20 -6.77 -3.79
N SER A 118 6.04 -7.47 -4.92
CA SER A 118 6.96 -8.54 -5.33
C SER A 118 8.36 -8.00 -5.59
N LEU A 119 8.48 -6.88 -6.31
CA LEU A 119 9.76 -6.23 -6.58
C LEU A 119 10.44 -5.73 -5.30
N SER A 120 9.68 -5.22 -4.32
CA SER A 120 10.22 -4.74 -3.05
C SER A 120 10.82 -5.82 -2.15
N SER A 121 10.52 -7.10 -2.42
CA SER A 121 11.09 -8.24 -1.69
C SER A 121 12.45 -8.67 -2.23
N LEU A 122 12.89 -8.12 -3.36
CA LEU A 122 14.14 -8.49 -4.01
C LEU A 122 15.34 -7.74 -3.42
N PRO A 123 16.46 -8.44 -3.18
CA PRO A 123 17.64 -7.86 -2.56
C PRO A 123 18.44 -6.99 -3.55
N SER A 124 18.01 -5.74 -3.75
CA SER A 124 18.78 -4.70 -4.45
C SER A 124 18.11 -3.31 -4.47
N THR A 125 16.91 -3.14 -3.90
CA THR A 125 16.24 -1.84 -3.81
C THR A 125 15.73 -1.58 -2.40
N ALA A 126 16.05 -0.40 -1.86
CA ALA A 126 15.29 0.10 -0.72
C ALA A 126 13.82 0.29 -1.13
N SER A 127 12.88 0.20 -0.19
CA SER A 127 11.44 0.27 -0.50
C SER A 127 11.00 1.59 -1.16
N ASP A 128 11.83 2.62 -1.07
CA ASP A 128 11.66 3.93 -1.69
C ASP A 128 12.31 4.06 -3.08
N GLY A 129 12.94 2.98 -3.58
CA GLY A 129 13.61 2.93 -4.87
C GLY A 129 14.97 3.62 -4.91
N TRP A 130 15.51 4.03 -3.75
CA TRP A 130 16.82 4.68 -3.69
C TRP A 130 17.96 3.67 -3.79
N ALA A 131 18.98 4.02 -4.58
CA ALA A 131 20.23 3.28 -4.71
C ALA A 131 21.43 4.24 -4.54
N PRO A 132 22.51 3.81 -3.85
CA PRO A 132 23.76 4.57 -3.81
C PRO A 132 24.32 4.79 -5.22
N PRO A 133 24.94 5.95 -5.52
CA PRO A 133 25.53 6.20 -6.84
C PRO A 133 26.59 5.18 -7.26
N GLU A 134 27.31 4.61 -6.29
CA GLU A 134 28.35 3.61 -6.52
C GLU A 134 27.78 2.28 -7.04
N ASP A 135 26.54 1.97 -6.65
CA ASP A 135 25.85 0.73 -7.00
C ASP A 135 24.85 0.92 -8.16
N TRP A 136 24.72 2.15 -8.69
CA TRP A 136 23.70 2.51 -9.68
C TRP A 136 23.74 1.62 -10.93
N GLU A 137 24.92 1.37 -11.51
CA GLU A 137 25.04 0.54 -12.71
C GLU A 137 24.54 -0.90 -12.46
N THR A 138 24.87 -1.47 -11.30
CA THR A 138 24.42 -2.81 -10.90
C THR A 138 22.91 -2.85 -10.67
N VAL A 139 22.35 -1.82 -10.03
CA VAL A 139 20.90 -1.72 -9.80
C VAL A 139 20.15 -1.53 -11.11
N GLU A 140 20.66 -0.69 -12.03
CA GLU A 140 20.07 -0.47 -13.35
C GLU A 140 20.06 -1.76 -14.18
N GLU A 141 21.15 -2.52 -14.18
CA GLU A 141 21.23 -3.82 -14.86
C GLU A 141 20.24 -4.82 -14.26
N ALA A 142 20.19 -4.95 -12.93
CA ALA A 142 19.23 -5.81 -12.23
C ALA A 142 17.77 -5.43 -12.56
N HIS A 143 17.44 -4.14 -12.61
CA HIS A 143 16.10 -3.67 -13.00
C HIS A 143 15.74 -4.06 -14.44
N LYS A 144 16.69 -3.94 -15.39
CA LYS A 144 16.48 -4.34 -16.79
C LYS A 144 16.28 -5.86 -16.90
N GLU A 145 17.08 -6.64 -16.19
CA GLU A 145 16.92 -8.10 -16.14
C GLU A 145 15.56 -8.50 -15.58
N MET A 146 15.11 -7.86 -14.50
CA MET A 146 13.81 -8.10 -13.89
C MET A 146 12.66 -7.74 -14.82
N PHE A 147 12.73 -6.58 -15.49
CA PHE A 147 11.73 -6.21 -16.50
C PHE A 147 11.66 -7.23 -17.62
N ASN A 148 12.81 -7.67 -18.15
CA ASN A 148 12.87 -8.65 -19.21
C ASN A 148 12.33 -10.02 -18.75
N SER A 149 12.66 -10.46 -17.54
CA SER A 149 12.15 -11.70 -16.96
C SER A 149 10.63 -11.68 -16.83
N MET A 150 10.07 -10.59 -16.29
CA MET A 150 8.62 -10.43 -16.19
C MET A 150 7.96 -10.35 -17.56
N LEU A 151 8.55 -9.63 -18.51
CA LEU A 151 8.05 -9.55 -19.89
C LEU A 151 8.02 -10.94 -20.54
N GLN A 152 9.05 -11.76 -20.33
CA GLN A 152 9.06 -13.13 -20.83
C GLN A 152 7.94 -13.97 -20.19
N ALA A 153 7.69 -13.83 -18.88
CA ALA A 153 6.59 -14.52 -18.22
C ALA A 153 5.21 -14.13 -18.78
N VAL A 154 4.98 -12.83 -19.01
CA VAL A 154 3.74 -12.31 -19.63
C VAL A 154 3.57 -12.87 -21.05
N LEU A 155 4.62 -12.82 -21.87
CA LEU A 155 4.56 -13.27 -23.27
C LEU A 155 4.49 -14.78 -23.43
N SER A 156 5.00 -15.55 -22.46
CA SER A 156 4.97 -17.02 -22.47
C SER A 156 3.65 -17.59 -21.97
N ASN A 157 2.74 -16.76 -21.47
CA ASN A 157 1.41 -17.18 -21.07
C ASN A 157 0.53 -17.38 -22.32
N GLU A 158 0.42 -18.62 -22.80
CA GLU A 158 -0.28 -18.99 -24.05
C GLU A 158 -1.81 -18.91 -23.95
N ALA A 159 -2.37 -18.90 -22.73
CA ALA A 159 -3.82 -18.84 -22.50
C ALA A 159 -4.14 -17.94 -21.29
N PRO A 160 -3.92 -16.61 -21.40
CA PRO A 160 -4.28 -15.68 -20.35
C PRO A 160 -5.81 -15.63 -20.22
N ASP A 161 -6.30 -15.50 -18.98
CA ASP A 161 -7.72 -15.30 -18.73
C ASP A 161 -8.22 -14.01 -19.39
N ASP A 162 -9.50 -13.96 -19.73
CA ASP A 162 -10.16 -12.80 -20.36
C ASP A 162 -10.11 -11.54 -19.49
N ASP A 163 -9.78 -11.68 -18.21
CA ASP A 163 -9.62 -10.60 -17.23
C ASP A 163 -8.15 -10.30 -16.88
N GLU A 164 -7.17 -10.95 -17.54
CA GLU A 164 -5.74 -10.72 -17.30
C GLU A 164 -5.38 -9.24 -17.62
N PRO A 165 -4.89 -8.45 -16.63
CA PRO A 165 -4.69 -7.02 -16.79
C PRO A 165 -3.43 -6.65 -17.60
N ILE A 166 -2.44 -7.56 -17.69
CA ILE A 166 -1.15 -7.34 -18.34
C ILE A 166 -0.97 -8.40 -19.43
N ARG A 167 -1.00 -8.00 -20.71
CA ARG A 167 -0.96 -8.97 -21.83
C ARG A 167 0.20 -8.77 -22.80
N ASN A 168 0.81 -7.60 -22.75
CA ASN A 168 1.84 -7.21 -23.68
C ASN A 168 2.88 -6.32 -22.98
N LYS A 169 3.88 -5.92 -23.76
CA LYS A 169 4.97 -5.08 -23.30
C LYS A 169 4.48 -3.70 -22.87
N GLU A 170 3.51 -3.14 -23.57
CA GLU A 170 2.97 -1.81 -23.33
C GLU A 170 2.22 -1.76 -22.00
N ASP A 171 1.38 -2.77 -21.71
CA ASP A 171 0.68 -2.89 -20.42
C ASP A 171 1.68 -3.03 -19.26
N LEU A 172 2.72 -3.86 -19.43
CA LEU A 172 3.75 -4.04 -18.40
C LEU A 172 4.53 -2.74 -18.15
N LYS A 173 4.85 -1.99 -19.20
CA LYS A 173 5.51 -0.68 -19.07
C LYS A 173 4.64 0.34 -18.34
N GLU A 174 3.33 0.32 -18.57
CA GLU A 174 2.40 1.26 -17.94
C GLU A 174 2.37 1.12 -16.41
N ILE A 175 2.50 -0.11 -15.91
CA ILE A 175 2.46 -0.40 -14.47
C ILE A 175 3.85 -0.54 -13.83
N TRP A 176 4.93 -0.47 -14.61
CA TRP A 176 6.28 -0.67 -14.10
C TRP A 176 6.66 0.48 -13.16
N PRO A 177 7.16 0.20 -11.94
CA PRO A 177 7.36 1.24 -10.93
C PRO A 177 8.67 2.03 -11.07
N PHE A 178 9.57 1.60 -11.96
CA PHE A 178 10.88 2.21 -12.17
C PHE A 178 10.97 2.86 -13.56
N ASP A 179 11.86 3.82 -13.72
CA ASP A 179 12.19 4.35 -15.04
C ASP A 179 12.94 3.26 -15.86
N LEU A 180 12.61 3.15 -17.15
CA LEU A 180 13.14 2.14 -18.09
C LEU A 180 14.09 2.73 -19.12
#